data_AF-A0A2V9CK77-F1
#
_entry.id   AF-A0A2V9CK77-F1
#
_cell.length_a   1.000
_cell.length_b   1.000
_cell.length_c   1.000
_cell.angle_alpha   90.00
_cell.angle_beta   90.00
_cell.angle_gamma   90.00
#
_symmetry.space_group_name_H-M   'P 1'
#
loop_
_entity.id
_entity.type
_entity.pdbx_description
1 polymer ?
#
loop_
_entity_poly.entity_id
_entity_poly.type
_entity_poly.pdbx_seq_one_letter_code
_entity_poly.pdbx_strand_id
1 'polypeptide(L)'
;MTDFLLVSWVSALIKMRRFGWMLGLGKPWTAGEKLKLLFAGYNGTRNTGSDVRVQEMLRQARHVLGADNVDFNVMTQDFGRTRGYFEGTRQVHLPDVFPPFLFREVRQNHGVIACEGSMFKSKFANALTTMMIGSLGLASAENKLSVGYGGEAGHMDRLVESMCGRYVKDALVITRNVESQQLLSRL
;
A
#
# COMPACT_ATOMS: atom_id res chain seq x y z
N MET A 1 4.07 22.00 8.42
CA MET A 1 4.47 21.41 9.71
C MET A 1 3.90 20.00 9.87
N THR A 2 2.59 19.81 9.69
CA THR A 2 1.92 18.48 9.80
C THR A 2 2.46 17.44 8.82
N ASP A 3 2.65 17.80 7.55
CA ASP A 3 3.20 16.86 6.54
C ASP A 3 4.62 16.41 6.88
N PHE A 4 5.45 17.31 7.38
CA PHE A 4 6.81 16.96 7.83
C PHE A 4 6.79 15.96 8.98
N LEU A 5 5.91 16.15 9.97
CA LEU A 5 5.73 15.22 11.08
C LEU A 5 5.26 13.85 10.59
N LEU A 6 4.27 13.82 9.69
CA LEU A 6 3.74 12.59 9.15
C LEU A 6 4.79 11.80 8.33
N VAL A 7 5.47 12.48 7.40
CA VAL A 7 6.55 11.91 6.57
C VAL A 7 7.69 11.39 7.46
N SER A 8 8.07 12.16 8.49
CA SER A 8 9.12 11.76 9.43
C SER A 8 8.73 10.55 10.27
N TRP A 9 7.48 10.50 10.73
CA TRP A 9 6.98 9.37 11.52
C TRP A 9 6.97 8.08 10.70
N VAL A 10 6.37 8.10 9.51
CA VAL A 10 6.34 6.92 8.62
C VAL A 10 7.76 6.51 8.21
N SER A 11 8.62 7.47 7.90
CA SER A 11 10.05 7.21 7.62
C SER A 11 10.76 6.51 8.78
N ALA A 12 10.54 6.97 10.01
CA ALA A 12 11.13 6.36 11.20
C ALA A 12 10.65 4.92 11.41
N LEU A 13 9.36 4.67 11.18
CA LEU A 13 8.77 3.32 11.26
C LEU A 13 9.35 2.38 10.20
N ILE A 14 9.53 2.83 8.95
CA ILE A 14 10.19 2.04 7.90
C ILE A 14 11.63 1.69 8.30
N LYS A 15 12.40 2.66 8.80
CA LYS A 15 13.78 2.42 9.23
C LYS A 15 13.86 1.45 10.41
N MET A 16 12.98 1.61 11.41
CA MET A 16 12.87 0.72 12.55
C MET A 16 12.53 -0.71 12.10
N ARG A 17 11.61 -0.84 11.14
CA ARG A 17 11.19 -2.12 10.56
C ARG A 17 12.36 -2.81 9.85
N ARG A 18 13.11 -2.07 9.02
CA ARG A 18 14.31 -2.56 8.33
C ARG A 18 15.39 -3.02 9.31
N PHE A 19 15.65 -2.23 10.35
CA PHE A 19 16.62 -2.59 11.38
C PHE A 19 16.19 -3.85 12.14
N GLY A 20 14.92 -3.96 12.51
CA GLY A 20 14.37 -5.16 13.12
C GLY A 20 14.53 -6.39 12.23
N TRP A 21 14.24 -6.27 10.93
CA TRP A 21 14.43 -7.36 9.96
C TRP A 21 15.90 -7.81 9.88
N MET A 22 16.84 -6.86 9.83
CA MET A 22 18.29 -7.16 9.84
C MET A 22 18.74 -7.89 11.12
N LEU A 23 18.06 -7.67 12.24
CA LEU A 23 18.27 -8.39 13.50
C LEU A 23 17.51 -9.72 13.60
N GLY A 24 16.90 -10.18 12.49
CA GLY A 24 16.16 -11.45 12.42
C GLY A 24 14.71 -11.37 12.92
N LEU A 25 14.16 -10.16 13.14
CA LEU A 25 12.76 -10.01 13.51
C LEU A 25 11.84 -10.09 12.29
N GLY A 26 10.94 -11.07 12.28
CA GLY A 26 9.95 -11.23 11.20
C GLY A 26 9.89 -12.69 10.75
N LYS A 27 8.96 -12.99 9.86
CA LYS A 27 8.85 -14.32 9.22
C LYS A 27 8.59 -14.10 7.74
N PRO A 28 9.45 -14.64 6.85
CA PRO A 28 9.14 -14.66 5.42
C PRO A 28 7.97 -15.61 5.16
N TRP A 29 7.30 -15.42 4.03
CA TRP A 29 6.36 -16.40 3.51
C TRP A 29 7.10 -17.69 3.11
N THR A 30 6.44 -18.83 3.31
CA THR A 30 6.93 -20.18 3.05
C THR A 30 5.96 -20.95 2.16
N ALA A 31 6.49 -21.78 1.27
CA ALA A 31 5.65 -22.57 0.37
C ALA A 31 4.72 -23.50 1.16
N GLY A 32 3.45 -23.57 0.77
CA GLY A 32 2.41 -24.39 1.44
C GLY A 32 1.49 -23.60 2.37
N GLU A 33 1.85 -22.37 2.76
CA GLU A 33 0.91 -21.47 3.44
C GLU A 33 0.23 -20.51 2.45
N LYS A 34 -0.99 -20.07 2.75
CA LYS A 34 -1.70 -19.11 1.90
C LYS A 34 -0.92 -17.79 1.83
N LEU A 35 -0.80 -17.24 0.62
CA LEU A 35 -0.18 -15.94 0.41
C LEU A 35 -1.14 -14.85 0.90
N LYS A 36 -0.80 -14.26 2.05
CA LYS A 36 -1.61 -13.22 2.68
C LYS A 36 -1.22 -11.83 2.18
N LEU A 37 -2.09 -11.18 1.42
CA LEU A 37 -1.81 -9.87 0.82
C LEU A 37 -2.73 -8.78 1.37
N LEU A 38 -2.14 -7.62 1.69
CA LEU A 38 -2.88 -6.43 2.07
C LEU A 38 -3.06 -5.51 0.87
N PHE A 39 -4.31 -5.27 0.50
CA PHE A 39 -4.70 -4.25 -0.47
C PHE A 39 -4.84 -2.91 0.27
N ALA A 40 -3.77 -2.12 0.21
CA ALA A 40 -3.67 -0.82 0.86
C ALA A 40 -4.28 0.26 -0.04
N GLY A 41 -5.39 0.87 0.40
CA GLY A 41 -6.11 1.88 -0.36
C GLY A 41 -7.07 2.68 0.51
N TYR A 42 -7.66 3.74 -0.04
CA TYR A 42 -8.58 4.65 0.63
C TYR A 42 -10.04 4.35 0.22
N ASN A 43 -10.44 3.10 0.42
CA ASN A 43 -11.76 2.58 0.05
C ASN A 43 -12.85 3.00 1.06
N GLY A 44 -14.11 2.91 0.65
CA GLY A 44 -15.25 3.20 1.52
C GLY A 44 -15.53 4.68 1.73
N THR A 45 -15.06 5.53 0.82
CA THR A 45 -15.22 6.99 0.89
C THR A 45 -16.31 7.52 -0.04
N ARG A 46 -17.17 6.63 -0.55
CA ARG A 46 -18.20 6.89 -1.59
C ARG A 46 -17.60 7.29 -2.94
N ASN A 47 -16.39 6.79 -3.22
CA ASN A 47 -15.81 6.86 -4.55
C ASN A 47 -15.98 5.50 -5.23
N THR A 48 -17.13 5.31 -5.89
CA THR A 48 -17.48 4.06 -6.57
C THR A 48 -16.40 3.61 -7.54
N GLY A 49 -15.77 4.54 -8.27
CA GLY A 49 -14.69 4.21 -9.20
C GLY A 49 -13.45 3.65 -8.51
N SER A 50 -13.11 4.14 -7.31
CA SER A 50 -12.01 3.59 -6.51
C SER A 50 -12.35 2.19 -5.98
N ASP A 51 -13.54 2.05 -5.37
CA ASP A 51 -13.97 0.79 -4.75
C ASP A 51 -14.12 -0.34 -5.79
N VAL A 52 -14.77 -0.07 -6.93
CA VAL A 52 -14.91 -1.04 -8.04
C VAL A 52 -13.54 -1.46 -8.60
N ARG A 53 -12.61 -0.51 -8.73
CA ARG A 53 -11.28 -0.80 -9.24
C ARG A 53 -10.51 -1.73 -8.31
N VAL A 54 -10.58 -1.51 -7.00
CA VAL A 54 -9.94 -2.42 -6.01
C VAL A 54 -10.62 -3.79 -6.00
N GLN A 55 -11.94 -3.85 -6.15
CA GLN A 55 -12.67 -5.12 -6.28
C GLN A 55 -12.20 -5.92 -7.50
N GLU A 56 -12.01 -5.26 -8.62
CA GLU A 56 -11.50 -5.93 -9.83
C GLU A 56 -10.06 -6.40 -9.65
N MET A 57 -9.19 -5.63 -8.99
CA MET A 57 -7.84 -6.11 -8.65
C MET A 57 -7.86 -7.36 -7.78
N LEU A 58 -8.73 -7.40 -6.76
CA LEU A 58 -8.88 -8.56 -5.89
C LEU A 58 -9.32 -9.78 -6.70
N ARG A 59 -10.28 -9.61 -7.63
CA ARG A 59 -10.74 -10.68 -8.51
C ARG A 59 -9.62 -11.20 -9.42
N GLN A 60 -8.88 -10.30 -10.06
CA GLN A 60 -7.75 -10.67 -10.94
C GLN A 60 -6.63 -11.36 -10.18
N ALA A 61 -6.24 -10.84 -9.00
CA ALA A 61 -5.20 -11.43 -8.18
C ALA A 61 -5.59 -12.84 -7.69
N ARG A 62 -6.86 -13.06 -7.28
CA ARG A 62 -7.37 -14.41 -6.95
C ARG A 62 -7.31 -15.34 -8.15
N HIS A 63 -7.68 -14.85 -9.33
CA HIS A 63 -7.66 -15.66 -10.54
C HIS A 63 -6.25 -16.10 -10.92
N VAL A 64 -5.28 -15.18 -10.89
CA VAL A 64 -3.88 -15.45 -11.28
C VAL A 64 -3.16 -16.32 -10.25
N LEU A 65 -3.35 -16.06 -8.95
CA LEU A 65 -2.63 -16.76 -7.89
C LEU A 65 -3.34 -18.07 -7.45
N GLY A 66 -4.59 -18.26 -7.86
CA GLY A 66 -5.46 -19.32 -7.39
C GLY A 66 -6.15 -18.96 -6.08
N ALA A 67 -7.49 -19.00 -6.06
CA ALA A 67 -8.29 -18.57 -4.92
C ALA A 67 -8.00 -19.34 -3.62
N ASP A 68 -7.62 -20.61 -3.73
CA ASP A 68 -7.29 -21.45 -2.57
C ASP A 68 -5.91 -21.14 -1.97
N ASN A 69 -5.02 -20.51 -2.76
CA ASN A 69 -3.65 -20.22 -2.37
C ASN A 69 -3.50 -18.86 -1.69
N VAL A 70 -4.56 -18.06 -1.59
CA VAL A 70 -4.49 -16.67 -1.13
C VAL A 70 -5.42 -16.35 0.02
N ASP A 71 -5.01 -15.39 0.84
CA ASP A 71 -5.84 -14.79 1.89
C ASP A 71 -5.69 -13.25 1.80
N PHE A 72 -6.76 -12.55 1.41
CA PHE A 72 -6.66 -11.12 1.14
C PHE A 72 -7.28 -10.30 2.26
N ASN A 73 -6.54 -9.27 2.67
CA ASN A 73 -7.04 -8.16 3.46
C ASN A 73 -7.21 -6.92 2.57
N VAL A 74 -8.23 -6.10 2.83
CA VAL A 74 -8.41 -4.81 2.14
C VAL A 74 -8.77 -3.71 3.14
N MET A 75 -8.14 -2.55 3.01
CA MET A 75 -8.44 -1.39 3.86
C MET A 75 -9.80 -0.77 3.49
N THR A 76 -10.54 -0.30 4.49
CA THR A 76 -11.77 0.51 4.30
C THR A 76 -11.89 1.57 5.39
N GLN A 77 -12.36 2.76 5.01
CA GLN A 77 -12.73 3.82 5.96
C GLN A 77 -14.06 3.52 6.67
N ASP A 78 -14.96 2.77 6.02
CA ASP A 78 -16.33 2.56 6.50
C ASP A 78 -16.88 1.23 5.93
N PHE A 79 -17.07 0.24 6.81
CA PHE A 79 -17.59 -1.08 6.45
C PHE A 79 -19.01 -1.05 5.86
N GLY A 80 -19.82 -0.06 6.26
CA GLY A 80 -21.17 0.12 5.72
C GLY A 80 -21.14 0.57 4.27
N ARG A 81 -20.17 1.42 3.90
CA ARG A 81 -20.01 1.95 2.54
C ARG A 81 -19.36 0.95 1.59
N THR A 82 -18.61 -0.01 2.10
CA THR A 82 -18.03 -1.12 1.33
C THR A 82 -18.85 -2.41 1.43
N ARG A 83 -20.09 -2.33 1.93
CA ARG A 83 -21.01 -3.47 1.92
C ARG A 83 -21.30 -3.89 0.48
N GLY A 84 -21.18 -5.18 0.20
CA GLY A 84 -21.33 -5.75 -1.14
C GLY A 84 -20.08 -5.63 -2.01
N TYR A 85 -19.04 -4.92 -1.56
CA TYR A 85 -17.73 -4.90 -2.18
C TYR A 85 -16.79 -5.91 -1.52
N PHE A 86 -15.76 -6.30 -2.27
CA PHE A 86 -14.62 -7.08 -1.77
C PHE A 86 -14.99 -8.46 -1.19
N GLU A 87 -15.95 -9.15 -1.82
CA GLU A 87 -16.36 -10.49 -1.40
C GLU A 87 -15.17 -11.46 -1.25
N GLY A 88 -15.24 -12.32 -0.23
CA GLY A 88 -14.18 -13.28 0.12
C GLY A 88 -12.90 -12.63 0.66
N THR A 89 -12.87 -11.31 0.85
CA THR A 89 -11.72 -10.54 1.33
C THR A 89 -12.02 -10.01 2.73
N ARG A 90 -11.08 -10.15 3.66
CA ARG A 90 -11.23 -9.58 5.00
C ARG A 90 -11.03 -8.07 4.92
N GLN A 91 -12.03 -7.31 5.36
CA GLN A 91 -11.92 -5.86 5.41
C GLN A 91 -11.27 -5.43 6.74
N VAL A 92 -10.36 -4.46 6.69
CA VAL A 92 -9.71 -3.86 7.85
C VAL A 92 -9.97 -2.37 7.90
N HIS A 93 -10.31 -1.86 9.07
CA HIS A 93 -10.60 -0.44 9.23
C HIS A 93 -9.30 0.37 9.15
N LEU A 94 -9.24 1.33 8.23
CA LEU A 94 -8.20 2.35 8.17
C LEU A 94 -8.58 3.48 9.15
N PRO A 95 -7.77 3.77 10.19
CA PRO A 95 -8.04 4.90 11.06
C PRO A 95 -7.47 6.21 10.49
N ASP A 96 -8.00 7.35 10.93
CA ASP A 96 -7.53 8.68 10.54
C ASP A 96 -6.03 8.88 10.82
N VAL A 97 -5.54 8.34 11.94
CA VAL A 97 -4.10 8.30 12.28
C VAL A 97 -3.53 6.93 11.89
N PHE A 98 -3.13 6.83 10.62
CA PHE A 98 -2.70 5.56 10.02
C PHE A 98 -1.28 5.06 10.38
N PRO A 99 -0.26 5.84 10.80
CA PRO A 99 1.10 5.30 10.92
C PRO A 99 1.24 4.08 11.87
N PRO A 100 0.65 4.08 13.08
CA PRO A 100 0.66 2.89 13.95
C PRO A 100 -0.14 1.72 13.38
N PHE A 101 -1.19 2.01 12.62
CA PHE A 101 -1.98 0.99 11.94
C PHE A 101 -1.14 0.32 10.84
N LEU A 102 -0.53 1.08 9.92
CA LEU A 102 0.33 0.53 8.86
C LEU A 102 1.47 -0.30 9.45
N PHE A 103 2.14 0.20 10.48
CA PHE A 103 3.23 -0.53 11.12
C PHE A 103 2.79 -1.91 11.60
N ARG A 104 1.59 -2.03 12.17
CA ARG A 104 1.05 -3.31 12.66
C ARG A 104 0.49 -4.17 11.53
N GLU A 105 -0.35 -3.60 10.67
CA GLU A 105 -1.11 -4.33 9.67
C GLU A 105 -0.19 -4.87 8.56
N VAL A 106 0.77 -4.08 8.05
CA VAL A 106 1.71 -4.56 7.02
C VAL A 106 2.53 -5.74 7.53
N ARG A 107 2.89 -5.76 8.83
CA ARG A 107 3.64 -6.87 9.42
C ARG A 107 2.84 -8.19 9.43
N GLN A 108 1.52 -8.12 9.58
CA GLN A 108 0.62 -9.29 9.63
C GLN A 108 0.33 -9.92 8.26
N ASN A 109 0.83 -9.33 7.18
CA ASN A 109 0.65 -9.79 5.81
C ASN A 109 2.01 -10.15 5.19
N HIS A 110 2.00 -11.06 4.22
CA HIS A 110 3.19 -11.50 3.46
C HIS A 110 3.58 -10.49 2.37
N GLY A 111 2.68 -9.56 2.05
CA GLY A 111 2.91 -8.52 1.07
C GLY A 111 1.85 -7.45 1.09
N VAL A 112 2.14 -6.37 0.36
CA VAL A 112 1.26 -5.23 0.15
C VAL A 112 1.07 -5.02 -1.34
N ILE A 113 -0.19 -4.81 -1.73
CA ILE A 113 -0.58 -4.22 -3.00
C ILE A 113 -1.17 -2.85 -2.68
N ALA A 114 -0.43 -1.78 -2.94
CA ALA A 114 -0.99 -0.43 -2.93
C ALA A 114 -1.92 -0.31 -4.13
N CYS A 115 -3.20 -0.06 -3.87
CA CYS A 115 -4.26 -0.15 -4.85
C CYS A 115 -4.94 1.20 -5.13
N GLU A 116 -4.34 2.32 -4.78
CA GLU A 116 -4.86 3.64 -5.13
C GLU A 116 -4.64 4.03 -6.58
N GLY A 117 -5.61 4.75 -7.15
CA GLY A 117 -5.48 5.30 -8.50
C GLY A 117 -4.58 6.53 -8.52
N SER A 118 -4.74 7.41 -7.54
CA SER A 118 -3.97 8.64 -7.38
C SER A 118 -2.82 8.45 -6.37
N MET A 119 -1.89 7.55 -6.68
CA MET A 119 -0.99 6.99 -5.68
C MET A 119 0.18 7.90 -5.30
N PHE A 120 0.80 8.58 -6.28
CA PHE A 120 2.03 9.35 -6.08
C PHE A 120 1.85 10.81 -6.51
N LYS A 121 1.02 11.58 -5.78
CA LYS A 121 0.80 13.01 -6.08
C LYS A 121 0.30 13.81 -4.87
N SER A 122 0.67 15.08 -4.80
CA SER A 122 0.25 16.00 -3.73
C SER A 122 -1.10 16.66 -3.98
N LYS A 123 -1.67 16.53 -5.19
CA LYS A 123 -2.91 17.21 -5.60
C LYS A 123 -4.15 16.84 -4.75
N PHE A 124 -4.22 15.60 -4.24
CA PHE A 124 -5.33 15.19 -3.38
C PHE A 124 -4.99 15.44 -1.90
N ALA A 125 -3.99 14.73 -1.38
CA ALA A 125 -3.45 14.96 -0.05
C ALA A 125 -2.06 14.32 0.07
N ASN A 126 -1.12 15.05 0.67
CA ASN A 126 0.19 14.48 1.05
C ASN A 126 0.04 13.28 1.99
N ALA A 127 -0.99 13.28 2.83
CA ALA A 127 -1.31 12.17 3.73
C ALA A 127 -1.60 10.87 2.97
N LEU A 128 -2.40 10.90 1.90
CA LEU A 128 -2.74 9.72 1.11
C LEU A 128 -1.49 9.15 0.42
N THR A 129 -0.71 10.01 -0.24
CA THR A 129 0.54 9.58 -0.88
C THR A 129 1.54 9.04 0.14
N THR A 130 1.63 9.66 1.32
CA THR A 130 2.47 9.18 2.43
C THR A 130 2.01 7.81 2.94
N MET A 131 0.70 7.55 2.97
CA MET A 131 0.15 6.23 3.33
C MET A 131 0.52 5.16 2.29
N MET A 132 0.45 5.50 1.00
CA MET A 132 0.84 4.59 -0.09
C MET A 132 2.34 4.26 -0.04
N ILE A 133 3.20 5.29 0.03
CA ILE A 133 4.65 5.11 0.17
C ILE A 133 4.98 4.35 1.47
N GLY A 134 4.29 4.66 2.56
CA GLY A 134 4.45 4.00 3.85
C GLY A 134 4.14 2.51 3.79
N SER A 135 3.05 2.14 3.13
CA SER A 135 2.62 0.75 2.98
C SER A 135 3.63 -0.07 2.16
N LEU A 136 4.09 0.49 1.03
CA LEU A 136 5.11 -0.13 0.18
C LEU A 136 6.47 -0.22 0.88
N GLY A 137 6.92 0.89 1.47
CA GLY A 137 8.22 0.97 2.14
C GLY A 137 8.32 0.05 3.36
N LEU A 138 7.23 -0.11 4.13
CA LEU A 138 7.19 -1.06 5.24
C LEU A 138 7.27 -2.52 4.77
N ALA A 139 6.62 -2.86 3.65
CA ALA A 139 6.70 -4.19 3.08
C ALA A 139 8.12 -4.47 2.56
N SER A 140 8.68 -3.57 1.75
CA SER A 140 10.05 -3.70 1.23
C SER A 140 11.09 -3.76 2.36
N ALA A 141 10.88 -3.07 3.49
CA ALA A 141 11.77 -3.11 4.64
C ALA A 141 11.87 -4.49 5.32
N GLU A 142 10.87 -5.36 5.19
CA GLU A 142 10.91 -6.77 5.64
C GLU A 142 11.12 -7.74 4.48
N ASN A 143 11.56 -7.26 3.31
CA ASN A 143 11.76 -8.07 2.11
C ASN A 143 10.50 -8.84 1.66
N LYS A 144 9.33 -8.21 1.86
CA LYS A 144 8.01 -8.72 1.46
C LYS A 144 7.64 -8.25 0.06
N LEU A 145 6.63 -8.89 -0.53
CA LEU A 145 6.02 -8.41 -1.77
C LEU A 145 5.52 -6.97 -1.57
N SER A 146 5.96 -6.06 -2.43
CA SER A 146 5.64 -4.64 -2.37
C SER A 146 5.31 -4.17 -3.78
N VAL A 147 4.02 -3.98 -4.05
CA VAL A 147 3.52 -3.71 -5.41
C VAL A 147 2.61 -2.50 -5.41
N GLY A 148 2.91 -1.49 -6.22
CA GLY A 148 1.97 -0.42 -6.56
C GLY A 148 1.24 -0.80 -7.85
N TYR A 149 -0.07 -1.04 -7.80
CA TYR A 149 -0.81 -1.56 -8.95
C TYR A 149 -1.70 -0.50 -9.62
N GLY A 150 -1.46 -0.25 -10.90
CA GLY A 150 -2.22 0.67 -11.76
C GLY A 150 -2.21 2.12 -11.29
N GLY A 151 -1.17 2.54 -10.58
CA GLY A 151 -1.07 3.87 -9.96
C GLY A 151 -0.76 4.98 -10.97
N GLU A 152 -1.22 6.19 -10.67
CA GLU A 152 -0.79 7.43 -11.32
C GLU A 152 0.21 8.16 -10.43
N ALA A 153 1.19 8.78 -11.08
CA ALA A 153 2.11 9.74 -10.47
C ALA A 153 1.94 11.12 -11.10
N GLY A 154 2.17 12.17 -10.32
CA GLY A 154 2.10 13.55 -10.76
C GLY A 154 2.96 14.44 -9.89
N HIS A 155 2.68 15.75 -9.88
CA HIS A 155 3.40 16.68 -9.02
C HIS A 155 3.35 16.22 -7.55
N MET A 156 4.52 16.10 -6.93
CA MET A 156 4.71 15.84 -5.52
C MET A 156 5.48 16.99 -4.90
N ASP A 157 5.06 17.41 -3.71
CA ASP A 157 5.85 18.34 -2.91
C ASP A 157 7.20 17.70 -2.58
N ARG A 158 8.27 18.51 -2.51
CA ARG A 158 9.66 18.05 -2.37
C ARG A 158 9.86 17.01 -1.26
N LEU A 159 9.16 17.16 -0.12
CA LEU A 159 9.25 16.22 1.00
C LEU A 159 8.70 14.83 0.64
N VAL A 160 7.55 14.79 -0.05
CA VAL A 160 6.89 13.55 -0.46
C VAL A 160 7.64 12.90 -1.64
N GLU A 161 8.12 13.72 -2.58
CA GLU A 161 8.96 13.25 -3.68
C GLU A 161 10.23 12.55 -3.17
N SER A 162 10.94 13.20 -2.23
CA SER A 162 12.13 12.63 -1.60
C SER A 162 11.82 11.33 -0.83
N MET A 163 10.66 11.28 -0.16
CA MET A 163 10.20 10.07 0.52
C MET A 163 9.91 8.95 -0.49
N CYS A 164 9.28 9.27 -1.63
CA CYS A 164 8.95 8.33 -2.69
C CYS A 164 10.21 7.68 -3.27
N GLY A 165 11.16 8.48 -3.77
CA GLY A 165 12.42 7.96 -4.32
C GLY A 165 13.22 7.11 -3.31
N ARG A 166 13.15 7.47 -2.02
CA ARG A 166 13.85 6.72 -0.97
C ARG A 166 13.24 5.36 -0.66
N TYR A 167 11.91 5.26 -0.56
CA TYR A 167 11.24 4.08 0.02
C TYR A 167 10.43 3.25 -0.97
N VAL A 168 10.23 3.72 -2.21
CA VAL A 168 9.48 2.98 -3.25
C VAL A 168 10.40 2.28 -4.24
N LYS A 169 11.70 2.59 -4.25
CA LYS A 169 12.69 2.02 -5.19
C LYS A 169 12.77 0.48 -5.20
N ASP A 170 12.44 -0.16 -4.07
CA ASP A 170 12.48 -1.61 -3.89
C ASP A 170 11.09 -2.24 -4.09
N ALA A 171 10.12 -1.48 -4.61
CA ALA A 171 8.77 -1.93 -4.91
C ALA A 171 8.57 -2.06 -6.44
N LEU A 172 7.73 -3.00 -6.86
CA LEU A 172 7.28 -3.08 -8.25
C LEU A 172 6.11 -2.12 -8.46
N VAL A 173 6.32 -1.05 -9.23
CA VAL A 173 5.25 -0.10 -9.55
C VAL A 173 4.78 -0.29 -10.99
N ILE A 174 3.52 -0.70 -11.14
CA ILE A 174 2.81 -0.80 -12.41
C ILE A 174 2.00 0.50 -12.57
N THR A 175 2.43 1.37 -13.47
CA THR A 175 1.71 2.62 -13.76
C THR A 175 0.61 2.40 -14.77
N ARG A 176 -0.42 3.26 -14.75
CA ARG A 176 -1.52 3.23 -15.72
C ARG A 176 -1.29 4.08 -16.98
N ASN A 177 -0.19 4.83 -17.03
CA ASN A 177 0.22 5.63 -18.18
C ASN A 177 1.73 5.84 -18.21
N VAL A 178 2.24 6.30 -19.36
CA VAL A 178 3.66 6.46 -19.64
C VAL A 178 4.23 7.67 -18.90
N GLU A 179 3.45 8.74 -18.72
CA GLU A 179 3.87 9.96 -18.03
C GLU A 179 4.21 9.66 -16.56
N SER A 180 3.37 8.87 -15.89
CA SER A 180 3.63 8.43 -14.52
C SER A 180 4.88 7.56 -14.44
N GLN A 181 5.08 6.67 -15.43
CA GLN A 181 6.27 5.82 -15.49
C GLN A 181 7.52 6.68 -15.61
N GLN A 182 7.54 7.61 -16.56
CA GLN A 182 8.67 8.50 -16.79
C GLN A 182 8.99 9.38 -15.58
N LEU A 183 7.97 9.86 -14.86
CA LEU A 183 8.16 10.64 -13.64
C LEU A 183 8.80 9.77 -12.56
N LEU A 184 8.24 8.59 -12.26
CA LEU A 184 8.74 7.71 -11.21
C LEU A 184 10.13 7.15 -11.52
N SER A 185 10.46 6.89 -12.79
CA SER A 185 11.80 6.42 -13.19
C SER A 185 12.92 7.45 -13.00
N ARG A 186 12.59 8.72 -12.71
CA ARG A 186 13.57 9.79 -12.45
C ARG A 186 13.82 10.00 -10.95
N LEU A 187 13.05 9.35 -10.07
CA LEU A 187 13.15 9.45 -8.60
C LEU A 187 14.11 8.42 -8.02
#